data_AF-A0A7J7L1I6-F1
#
_entry.id   AF-A0A7J7L1I6-F1
#
_cell.length_a   1.000
_cell.length_b   1.000
_cell.length_c   1.000
_cell.angle_alpha   90.00
_cell.angle_beta   90.00
_cell.angle_gamma   90.00
#
_symmetry.space_group_name_H-M   'P 1'
#
loop_
_entity.id
_entity.type
_entity.pdbx_description
1 polymer ?
#
loop_
_entity_poly.entity_id
_entity_poly.type
_entity_poly.pdbx_seq_one_letter_code
_entity_poly.pdbx_strand_id
1 'polypeptide(L)' 'MLNIFSLIYICLNSAPYSSSFFFAKLPEAYVIFNPNVDFMPVIPMLFLLLAFVWQVAVSF' A
#
# COMPACT_ATOMS: atom_id res chain seq x y z
N MET A 1 15.91 16.94 10.23
CA MET A 1 14.84 17.11 9.22
C MET A 1 14.86 15.86 8.34
N LEU A 2 13.86 14.98 8.45
CA LEU A 2 13.80 13.78 7.62
C LEU A 2 13.40 14.20 6.20
N ASN A 3 14.34 14.07 5.26
CA ASN A 3 14.09 14.35 3.85
C ASN A 3 13.09 13.33 3.28
N ILE A 4 12.22 13.73 2.36
CA ILE A 4 11.21 12.86 1.74
C ILE A 4 11.85 11.60 1.15
N PHE A 5 13.06 11.72 0.58
CA PHE A 5 13.84 10.60 0.08
C PHE A 5 14.25 9.60 1.18
N SER A 6 14.55 10.08 2.39
CA SER A 6 14.87 9.23 3.55
C SER A 6 13.62 8.49 4.05
N LEU A 7 12.45 9.12 3.99
CA LEU A 7 11.18 8.51 4.39
C LEU A 7 10.71 7.44 3.38
N ILE A 8 10.91 7.68 2.08
CA ILE A 8 10.69 6.69 1.02
C ILE A 8 11.67 5.52 1.18
N TYR A 9 12.94 5.80 1.46
CA TYR A 9 13.96 4.76 1.69
C TYR A 9 13.62 3.89 2.91
N ILE A 10 13.15 4.47 4.01
CA ILE A 10 12.70 3.71 5.19
C ILE A 10 11.46 2.89 4.87
N CYS A 11 10.45 3.46 4.18
CA CYS A 11 9.24 2.73 3.77
C CYS A 11 9.52 1.56 2.81
N LEU A 12 10.46 1.72 1.88
CA LEU A 12 10.86 0.66 0.95
C LEU A 12 11.71 -0.43 1.63
N ASN A 13 12.52 -0.07 2.63
CA ASN A 13 13.27 -1.05 3.42
C ASN A 13 12.42 -1.73 4.52
N SER A 14 11.32 -1.10 4.95
CA SER A 14 10.35 -1.66 5.90
C SER A 14 9.20 -2.41 5.25
N ALA A 15 8.92 -2.15 3.96
CA ALA A 15 8.13 -3.03 3.13
C ALA A 15 8.83 -4.39 3.16
N PRO A 16 8.21 -5.44 3.72
CA PRO A 16 8.87 -6.73 3.80
C PRO A 16 9.24 -7.10 2.37
N TYR A 17 10.48 -7.52 2.18
CA TYR A 17 10.85 -8.45 1.11
C TYR A 17 10.05 -9.74 1.34
N SER A 18 8.73 -9.66 1.15
CA SER A 18 7.84 -10.79 1.08
C SER A 18 7.98 -11.28 -0.33
N SER A 19 9.05 -12.04 -0.58
CA SER A 19 9.26 -12.90 -1.74
C SER A 19 8.24 -14.05 -1.80
N SER A 20 6.99 -13.70 -1.49
CA SER A 20 5.81 -14.54 -1.37
C SER A 20 4.65 -13.55 -1.40
N PHE A 21 4.25 -13.13 -2.60
CA PHE A 21 2.85 -12.81 -2.81
C PHE A 21 2.09 -14.00 -2.22
N PHE A 22 1.48 -13.84 -1.04
CA PHE A 22 0.79 -14.93 -0.37
C PHE A 22 -0.40 -15.31 -1.24
N PHE A 23 -0.20 -16.27 -2.15
CA PHE A 23 -1.26 -16.93 -2.89
C PHE A 23 -1.94 -17.95 -1.97
N ALA A 24 -2.45 -17.47 -0.84
CA ALA A 24 -3.33 -18.25 0.00
C ALA A 24 -4.75 -18.11 -0.56
N LYS A 25 -5.40 -19.24 -0.81
CA LYS A 25 -6.83 -19.24 -1.18
C LYS A 25 -7.62 -18.71 0.01
N LEU A 26 -8.56 -17.80 -0.24
CA LEU A 26 -9.54 -17.43 0.77
C LEU A 26 -10.35 -18.66 1.20
N PRO A 27 -10.83 -18.72 2.45
CA PRO A 27 -11.79 -19.75 2.86
C PRO A 27 -13.02 -19.71 1.94
N GLU A 28 -13.70 -20.84 1.76
CA GLU A 28 -14.76 -21.01 0.75
C GLU A 28 -15.87 -19.95 0.84
N ALA A 29 -16.27 -19.56 2.05
CA ALA A 29 -17.25 -18.50 2.28
C ALA A 29 -16.83 -17.10 1.77
N TYR A 30 -15.53 -16.87 1.58
CA TYR A 30 -14.97 -15.57 1.18
C TYR A 30 -14.44 -15.54 -0.25
N VAL A 31 -14.55 -16.62 -1.02
CA VAL A 31 -14.03 -16.69 -2.40
C VAL A 31 -14.63 -15.60 -3.30
N ILE A 32 -15.87 -15.17 -3.05
CA ILE A 32 -16.50 -14.05 -3.79
C ILE A 32 -15.74 -12.72 -3.62
N PHE A 33 -14.93 -12.58 -2.57
CA PHE A 33 -14.13 -11.39 -2.30
C PHE A 33 -12.71 -11.48 -2.83
N ASN A 34 -12.32 -12.57 -3.50
CA ASN A 34 -11.01 -12.70 -4.15
C ASN A 34 -10.62 -11.45 -4.95
N PRO A 35 -11.50 -10.89 -5.82
CA PRO A 35 -11.14 -9.71 -6.59
C PRO A 35 -10.77 -8.50 -5.72
N ASN A 36 -11.38 -8.34 -4.54
CA ASN A 36 -11.08 -7.24 -3.63
C ASN A 36 -9.74 -7.46 -2.90
N VAL A 37 -9.49 -8.70 -2.46
CA VAL A 37 -8.24 -9.07 -1.78
C VAL A 37 -7.04 -8.90 -2.70
N ASP A 38 -7.22 -9.17 -4.00
CA ASP A 38 -6.19 -8.95 -5.02
C ASP A 38 -5.74 -7.48 -5.12
N PHE A 39 -6.58 -6.51 -4.77
CA PHE A 39 -6.24 -5.07 -4.75
C PHE A 39 -5.67 -4.57 -3.42
N MET A 40 -5.83 -5.31 -2.31
CA MET A 40 -5.38 -4.89 -0.99
C MET A 40 -3.88 -4.52 -0.91
N PRO A 41 -2.95 -5.22 -1.61
CA PRO A 41 -1.53 -4.85 -1.60
C PRO A 41 -1.24 -3.45 -2.16
N VAL A 42 -2.15 -2.87 -2.97
CA VAL A 42 -1.97 -1.54 -3.58
C VAL A 42 -2.37 -0.41 -2.62
N ILE A 43 -3.11 -0.70 -1.55
CA ILE A 43 -3.63 0.31 -0.59
C ILE A 43 -2.54 1.24 -0.03
N PRO A 44 -1.33 0.78 0.37
CA PRO A 44 -0.28 1.69 0.85
C PRO A 44 0.15 2.74 -0.17
N MET A 45 0.19 2.39 -1.46
CA MET A 45 0.47 3.35 -2.55
C MET A 45 -0.65 4.38 -2.71
N LEU A 46 -1.91 3.98 -2.52
CA LEU A 46 -3.05 4.92 -2.56
C LEU A 46 -2.97 5.96 -1.44
N PHE A 47 -2.54 5.59 -0.23
CA PHE A 47 -2.33 6.55 0.86
C PHE A 47 -1.19 7.54 0.60
N LEU A 48 -0.12 7.08 -0.07
CA LEU A 48 0.94 7.97 -0.54
C LEU A 48 0.41 8.99 -1.54
N LEU A 49 -0.37 8.54 -2.54
CA LEU A 49 -1.00 9.44 -3.52
C LEU A 49 -1.99 10.40 -2.85
N LEU A 50 -2.76 9.91 -1.89
CA LEU A 50 -3.69 10.71 -1.12
C LEU A 50 -2.99 11.84 -0.35
N ALA A 51 -1.77 11.62 0.14
CA ALA A 51 -1.00 12.68 0.77
C ALA A 51 -0.74 13.85 -0.19
N PHE A 52 -0.39 13.58 -1.46
CA PHE A 52 -0.21 14.63 -2.47
C PHE A 52 -1.53 15.32 -2.84
N VAL A 53 -2.61 14.54 -3.02
CA VAL A 53 -3.95 15.10 -3.25
C VAL A 53 -4.36 16.02 -2.10
N TRP A 54 -4.09 15.61 -0.86
CA TRP A 54 -4.39 16.39 0.32
C TRP A 54 -3.58 17.68 0.39
N GLN A 55 -2.27 17.63 0.10
CA GLN A 55 -1.45 18.85 0.01
C GLN A 55 -2.03 19.84 -1.01
N VAL A 56 -2.35 19.39 -2.23
CA VAL A 56 -2.96 20.25 -3.26
C VAL A 56 -4.32 20.81 -2.81
N ALA A 57 -5.13 20.02 -2.09
CA ALA A 57 -6.47 20.43 -1.65
C ALA A 57 -6.45 21.53 -0.58
N VAL A 58 -5.48 21.53 0.34
CA VAL A 58 -5.37 22.56 1.39
C VAL A 58 -4.57 23.79 0.95
N SER A 59 -4.40 23.98 -0.36
CA SER A 59 -3.63 25.08 -0.95
C SER A 59 -2.18 25.15 -0.45
N PHE A 60 -1.58 23.97 -0.27
CA PHE A 60 -0.14 23.81 -0.14
C PHE A 60 0.54 23.76 -1.51
#